data_AF-A0A1R3TSI7-F1
#
_entry.id   AF-A0A1R3TSI7-F1
#
_cell.length_a   1.000
_cell.length_b   1.000
_cell.length_c   1.000
_cell.angle_alpha   90.00
_cell.angle_beta   90.00
_cell.angle_gamma   90.00
#
_symmetry.space_group_name_H-M   'P 1'
#
loop_
_entity.id
_entity.type
_entity.pdbx_description
1 polymer ?
#
loop_
_entity_poly.entity_id
_entity_poly.type
_entity_poly.pdbx_seq_one_letter_code
_entity_poly.pdbx_strand_id
1 'polypeptide(L)' 'MQVHVEKYPQLRALCWNRAENVVLGGDEAFTLYERNWRFVDGEALTDDEEALLAQLIEEHGPLLVAGRGWPAMLAKS' A
#
# COMPACT_ATOMS: atom_id res chain seq x y z
N MET A 1 2.40 -11.41 5.77
CA MET A 1 1.96 -10.79 7.07
C MET A 1 0.43 -10.63 7.20
N GLN A 2 -0.12 -10.16 8.34
CA GLN A 2 -1.54 -9.68 8.46
C GLN A 2 -1.59 -8.15 8.49
N VAL A 3 -2.59 -7.55 7.84
CA VAL A 3 -2.72 -6.10 7.66
C VAL A 3 -4.08 -5.61 8.13
N HIS A 4 -4.11 -4.74 9.14
CA HIS A 4 -5.32 -4.08 9.61
C HIS A 4 -5.61 -2.85 8.76
N VAL A 5 -6.61 -2.94 7.88
CA VAL A 5 -6.85 -1.92 6.86
C VAL A 5 -7.15 -0.53 7.45
N GLU A 6 -7.83 -0.47 8.59
CA GLU A 6 -8.16 0.79 9.27
C GLU A 6 -6.94 1.65 9.66
N LYS A 7 -5.75 1.06 9.77
CA LYS A 7 -4.51 1.78 10.12
C LYS A 7 -3.91 2.57 8.96
N TYR A 8 -4.37 2.29 7.74
CA TYR A 8 -3.71 2.72 6.51
C TYR A 8 -4.74 3.46 5.63
N PRO A 9 -4.74 4.80 5.64
CA PRO A 9 -5.76 5.61 4.98
C PRO A 9 -5.92 5.30 3.48
N GLN A 10 -4.83 5.11 2.74
CA GLN A 10 -4.93 4.82 1.31
C GLN A 10 -5.48 3.41 1.10
N LEU A 11 -5.00 2.40 1.83
CA LEU A 11 -5.54 1.04 1.77
C LEU A 11 -7.04 0.99 2.15
N ARG A 12 -7.44 1.77 3.14
CA ARG A 12 -8.83 1.89 3.57
C ARG A 12 -9.71 2.48 2.47
N ALA A 13 -9.21 3.48 1.74
CA ALA A 13 -9.88 4.05 0.58
C ALA A 13 -10.04 3.02 -0.56
N LEU A 14 -9.02 2.18 -0.79
CA LEU A 14 -9.10 1.07 -1.75
C LEU A 14 -10.14 0.01 -1.33
N CYS A 15 -10.36 -0.15 -0.03
CA CYS A 15 -11.33 -1.08 0.56
C CYS A 15 -12.69 -0.44 0.86
N TRP A 16 -13.11 0.59 0.11
CA TRP A 16 -14.36 1.35 0.38
C TRP A 16 -15.62 0.47 0.50
N ASN A 17 -15.66 -0.70 -0.15
CA ASN A 17 -16.77 -1.64 -0.11
C ASN A 17 -16.68 -2.72 1.00
N ARG A 18 -15.61 -2.70 1.82
CA ARG A 18 -15.37 -3.66 2.89
C ARG A 18 -15.71 -3.07 4.25
N ALA A 19 -15.90 -3.94 5.24
CA ALA A 19 -16.08 -3.54 6.64
C ALA A 19 -14.86 -2.78 7.16
N GLU A 20 -15.06 -1.87 8.11
CA GLU A 20 -14.02 -0.97 8.63
C GLU A 20 -12.85 -1.70 9.28
N ASN A 21 -13.12 -2.75 10.04
CA ASN A 21 -12.14 -3.52 10.80
C ASN A 21 -11.61 -4.74 10.05
N VAL A 22 -11.62 -4.71 8.72
CA VAL A 22 -11.17 -5.84 7.90
C VAL A 22 -9.65 -6.03 8.06
N VAL A 23 -9.27 -7.30 8.26
CA VAL A 23 -7.87 -7.73 8.29
C VAL A 23 -7.60 -8.52 7.02
N LEU A 24 -6.55 -8.15 6.30
CA LEU A 24 -6.15 -8.79 5.05
C LEU A 24 -4.86 -9.57 5.23
N GLY A 25 -4.66 -10.56 4.36
CA GLY A 25 -3.32 -11.11 4.11
C GLY A 25 -2.44 -10.06 3.43
N GLY A 26 -1.13 -10.16 3.63
CA GLY A 26 -0.14 -9.28 2.98
C GLY A 26 -0.21 -9.36 1.45
N ASP A 27 -0.42 -10.56 0.91
CA ASP A 27 -0.61 -10.82 -0.53
C ASP A 27 -1.86 -10.14 -1.09
N GLU A 28 -2.96 -10.17 -0.33
CA GLU A 28 -4.20 -9.49 -0.71
C GLU A 28 -4.04 -7.96 -0.65
N ALA A 29 -3.40 -7.43 0.41
CA ALA A 29 -3.09 -6.01 0.52
C ALA A 29 -2.17 -5.54 -0.62
N PHE A 30 -1.11 -6.29 -0.92
CA PHE A 30 -0.20 -6.00 -2.03
C PHE A 30 -0.93 -5.97 -3.38
N THR A 31 -1.78 -6.98 -3.64
CA THR A 31 -2.60 -7.04 -4.86
C THR A 31 -3.57 -5.86 -4.96
N LEU A 32 -4.12 -5.39 -3.84
CA LEU A 32 -4.99 -4.21 -3.82
C LEU A 32 -4.22 -2.96 -4.21
N TYR A 33 -3.04 -2.71 -3.62
CA TYR A 33 -2.19 -1.59 -4.00
C TYR A 33 -1.79 -1.67 -5.47
N GLU A 34 -1.30 -2.82 -5.93
CA GLU A 34 -0.82 -2.98 -7.30
C GLU A 34 -1.91 -2.68 -8.33
N ARG A 35 -3.10 -3.26 -8.16
CA ARG A 35 -4.20 -3.11 -9.14
C ARG A 35 -4.85 -1.73 -9.10
N ASN A 36 -4.81 -1.05 -7.96
CA ASN A 36 -5.55 0.18 -7.72
C ASN A 36 -4.65 1.39 -7.48
N TRP A 37 -3.35 1.29 -7.75
CA TRP A 37 -2.36 2.34 -7.47
C TRP A 37 -2.73 3.73 -8.00
N ARG A 38 -3.41 3.81 -9.15
CA ARG A 38 -3.90 5.09 -9.70
C ARG A 38 -4.87 5.86 -8.81
N PHE A 39 -5.40 5.24 -7.77
CA PHE A 39 -6.29 5.85 -6.78
C PHE A 39 -5.57 6.15 -5.46
N VAL A 40 -4.32 5.70 -5.31
CA VAL A 40 -3.49 5.99 -4.15
C VAL A 40 -2.93 7.39 -4.34
N ASP A 41 -3.18 8.25 -3.35
CA ASP A 41 -2.53 9.55 -3.26
C ASP A 41 -1.20 9.38 -2.52
N GLY A 42 -0.10 9.45 -3.27
CA GLY A 42 1.25 9.29 -2.74
C GLY A 42 1.66 10.38 -1.76
N GLU A 43 1.09 11.59 -1.84
CA GLU A 43 1.39 12.67 -0.90
C GLU A 43 0.65 12.49 0.45
N ALA A 44 -0.36 11.63 0.46
CA ALA A 44 -1.18 11.31 1.62
C ALA A 44 -0.90 9.90 2.19
N LEU A 45 0.20 9.26 1.78
CA LEU A 45 0.72 8.08 2.45
C LEU A 45 1.32 8.51 3.80
N THR A 46 0.96 7.79 4.86
CA THR A 46 1.56 8.00 6.18
C THR A 46 2.86 7.22 6.30
N ASP A 47 3.74 7.61 7.23
CA ASP A 47 4.99 6.88 7.50
C ASP A 47 4.75 5.38 7.76
N ASP A 48 3.69 5.04 8.50
CA ASP A 48 3.29 3.66 8.78
C ASP A 48 2.86 2.91 7.50
N GLU A 49 2.19 3.60 6.58
CA GLU A 49 1.73 3.03 5.30
C GLU A 49 2.88 2.86 4.30
N GLU A 50 3.84 3.78 4.28
CA GLU A 50 5.09 3.62 3.54
C GLU A 50 5.92 2.44 4.06
N ALA A 51 6.01 2.29 5.39
CA ALA A 51 6.68 1.16 6.02
C ALA A 51 5.99 -0.17 5.68
N LEU A 52 4.65 -0.21 5.67
CA LEU A 52 3.89 -1.36 5.20
C LEU A 52 4.21 -1.68 3.74
N LEU A 53 4.15 -0.69 2.83
CA LEU A 53 4.45 -0.88 1.42
C LEU A 53 5.87 -1.41 1.20
N ALA A 54 6.86 -0.91 1.96
CA ALA A 54 8.22 -1.40 1.92
C ALA A 54 8.30 -2.89 2.32
N GLN A 55 7.63 -3.30 3.40
CA GLN A 55 7.56 -4.70 3.83
C GLN A 55 6.88 -5.59 2.79
N LEU A 56 5.77 -5.14 2.21
CA LEU A 56 5.06 -5.89 1.18
C LEU A 56 5.90 -6.05 -0.09
N ILE A 57 6.69 -5.04 -0.46
CA ILE A 57 7.62 -5.12 -1.60
C ILE A 57 8.77 -6.09 -1.32
N GLU A 58 9.26 -6.14 -0.08
CA GLU A 58 10.26 -7.12 0.33
C GLU A 58 9.70 -8.56 0.27
N GLU A 59 8.45 -8.77 0.69
CA GLU A 59 7.79 -10.08 0.72
C GLU A 59 7.33 -10.56 -0.69
N HIS A 60 6.83 -9.65 -1.53
CA HIS A 60 6.15 -10.00 -2.80
C HIS A 60 6.86 -9.50 -4.07
N GLY A 61 7.87 -8.65 -3.94
CA GLY A 61 8.58 -8.02 -5.07
C GLY A 61 8.07 -6.61 -5.40
N PRO A 62 8.65 -5.95 -6.41
CA PRO A 62 8.28 -4.58 -6.77
C PRO A 62 6.86 -4.51 -7.32
N LEU A 63 6.11 -3.47 -6.94
CA LEU A 63 4.81 -3.16 -7.54
C LEU A 63 4.97 -2.91 -9.05
N LEU A 64 4.19 -3.60 -9.88
CA LEU A 64 4.30 -3.50 -11.35
C LEU A 64 3.84 -2.15 -11.93
N VAL A 65 3.39 -1.23 -11.07
CA VAL A 65 2.97 0.14 -11.39
C VAL A 65 4.11 1.16 -11.34
N ALA A 66 5.36 0.72 -11.10
CA ALA A 66 6.55 1.53 -10.87
C ALA A 66 6.94 2.55 -11.99
N GLY A 67 6.20 2.63 -13.10
CA GLY A 67 6.37 3.69 -14.11
C GLY A 67 5.86 5.08 -13.71
N ARG A 68 5.12 5.22 -12.59
CA ARG A 68 4.54 6.51 -12.14
C ARG A 68 4.64 6.76 -10.62
N GLY A 69 5.85 6.65 -10.06
CA GLY A 69 6.16 7.35 -8.80
C GLY A 69 6.26 6.53 -7.51
N TRP A 70 7.01 5.42 -7.50
CA TRP A 70 7.50 4.81 -6.25
C TRP A 70 8.89 4.18 -6.41
N PRO A 71 9.93 4.58 -5.64
CA PRO A 71 10.16 5.93 -5.12
C PRO A 71 11.50 6.50 -5.62
N ALA A 72 11.42 7.64 -6.32
CA ALA A 72 12.51 8.62 -6.35
C ALA A 72 12.73 9.30 -4.97
N MET A 73 11.92 8.96 -3.95
CA MET A 73 11.96 9.52 -2.60
C MET A 73 12.94 8.78 -1.65
N LEU A 74 13.28 7.51 -1.90
CA LEU A 74 14.35 6.82 -1.15
C LEU A 74 15.77 7.23 -1.59
N ALA A 75 15.91 8.07 -2.61
CA ALA A 75 17.19 8.55 -3.12
C ALA A 75 17.71 9.84 -2.43
N LYS A 76 17.09 10.28 -1.33
CA LYS A 76 17.62 11.34 -0.48
C LYS A 76 18.16 10.75 0.83
N SER A 77 19.40 10.29 0.79
CA SER A 77 20.29 10.19 1.95
C SER A 77 21.60 10.87 1.59
#